data_AF-A0A953XIP9-F1
#
_entry.id   AF-A0A953XIP9-F1
#
_cell.length_a   1.000
_cell.length_b   1.000
_cell.length_c   1.000
_cell.angle_alpha   90.00
_cell.angle_beta   90.00
_cell.angle_gamma   90.00
#
_symmetry.space_group_name_H-M   'P 1'
#
loop_
_entity.id
_entity.type
_entity.pdbx_description
1 polymer ?
#
loop_
_entity_poly.entity_id
_entity_poly.type
_entity_poly.pdbx_seq_one_letter_code
_entity_poly.pdbx_strand_id
1 'polypeptide(L)'
;MYYGWIDSYYSHRSSVQAAHSASDANNAARRAENALARLEDALDRQALIIRTLLTACEKAGIFNEDQFRELVTEVDLSDGRLDGKYKPQQGPQGCPNCGKTNGKRAMKCMYCGAVLEPRDIM
;
A
#
# COMPACT_ATOMS: atom_id res chain seq x y z
N MET A 1 26.35 25.88 48.85
CA MET A 1 26.89 25.31 47.60
C MET A 1 26.35 23.89 47.43
N TYR A 2 25.15 23.72 46.85
CA TYR A 2 24.50 22.41 46.73
C TYR A 2 23.64 22.36 45.45
N TYR A 3 24.27 22.43 44.28
CA TYR A 3 23.56 22.29 42.99
C TYR A 3 24.32 21.47 41.92
N GLY A 4 25.50 20.92 42.22
CA GLY A 4 26.30 20.19 41.22
C GLY A 4 25.87 18.74 40.94
N TRP A 5 25.18 18.10 41.89
CA TRP A 5 24.82 16.67 41.76
C TRP A 5 23.56 16.42 40.95
N ILE A 6 22.70 17.43 40.77
CA ILE A 6 21.46 17.28 40.00
C ILE A 6 21.75 17.36 38.49
N ASP A 7 22.70 18.22 38.09
CA ASP A 7 23.04 18.49 36.69
C ASP A 7 23.68 17.28 35.98
N SER A 8 24.55 16.55 36.68
CA SER A 8 25.20 15.34 36.16
C SER A 8 24.22 14.19 35.88
N TYR A 9 23.18 14.02 36.71
CA TYR A 9 22.16 12.99 36.49
C TYR A 9 21.23 13.33 35.30
N TYR A 10 20.88 14.60 35.10
CA TYR A 10 20.08 15.03 33.95
C TYR A 10 20.86 14.91 32.63
N SER A 11 22.15 15.26 32.64
CA SER A 11 23.04 15.15 31.47
C SER A 11 23.24 13.69 31.02
N HIS A 12 23.43 12.75 31.94
CA HIS A 12 23.63 11.34 31.57
C HIS A 12 22.37 10.69 31.02
N ARG A 13 21.18 11.04 31.55
CA ARG A 13 19.90 10.54 31.03
C ARG A 13 19.59 11.07 29.63
N SER A 14 19.90 12.33 29.34
CA SER A 14 19.67 12.89 28.01
C SER A 14 20.58 12.23 26.95
N SER A 15 21.85 11.93 27.28
CA SER A 15 22.75 11.23 26.36
C SER A 15 22.32 9.79 26.08
N VAL A 16 21.86 9.07 27.10
CA VAL A 16 21.35 7.70 26.94
C VAL A 16 20.05 7.69 26.12
N GLN A 17 19.12 8.62 26.40
CA GLN A 17 17.89 8.76 25.63
C GLN A 17 18.17 9.12 24.17
N ALA A 18 19.14 9.99 23.91
CA ALA A 18 19.55 10.36 22.56
C ALA A 18 20.16 9.17 21.81
N ALA A 19 21.00 8.37 22.48
CA ALA A 19 21.58 7.16 21.89
C ALA A 19 20.51 6.10 21.56
N HIS A 20 19.53 5.90 22.46
CA HIS A 20 18.40 5.00 22.19
C HIS A 20 17.55 5.49 21.00
N SER A 21 17.20 6.79 20.98
CA SER A 21 16.45 7.39 19.88
C SER A 21 17.17 7.25 18.54
N ALA A 22 18.50 7.43 18.52
CA ALA A 22 19.32 7.26 17.31
C ALA A 22 19.37 5.79 16.86
N SER A 23 19.50 4.85 17.80
CA SER A 23 19.45 3.42 17.52
C SER A 23 18.09 2.99 16.93
N ASP A 24 17.00 3.48 17.51
CA ASP A 24 15.65 3.19 17.03
C ASP A 24 15.40 3.76 15.63
N ALA A 25 15.87 4.99 15.37
CA ALA A 25 15.82 5.61 14.05
C ALA A 25 16.62 4.81 13.01
N ASN A 26 17.84 4.38 13.35
CA ASN A 26 18.66 3.54 12.46
C ASN A 26 17.98 2.19 12.17
N ASN A 27 17.39 1.56 13.18
CA ASN A 27 16.66 0.31 12.99
C ASN A 27 15.41 0.50 12.13
N ALA A 28 14.69 1.62 12.28
CA ALA A 28 13.56 1.95 11.42
C ALA A 28 13.97 2.18 9.96
N ALA A 29 15.06 2.92 9.73
CA ALA A 29 15.62 3.15 8.39
C ALA A 29 16.00 1.83 7.71
N ARG A 30 16.76 0.97 8.40
CA ARG A 30 17.13 -0.35 7.87
C ARG A 30 15.93 -1.23 7.56
N ARG A 31 14.88 -1.18 8.38
CA ARG A 31 13.64 -1.93 8.09
C ARG A 31 12.94 -1.42 6.83
N ALA A 32 12.93 -0.10 6.62
CA ALA A 32 12.36 0.51 5.42
C ALA A 32 13.18 0.16 4.17
N GLU A 33 14.50 0.27 4.22
CA GLU A 33 15.41 -0.13 3.14
C GLU A 33 15.21 -1.60 2.74
N ASN A 34 15.17 -2.50 3.72
CA ASN A 34 14.91 -3.92 3.48
C ASN A 34 13.51 -4.16 2.89
N ALA A 35 12.51 -3.37 3.29
CA ALA A 35 11.17 -3.46 2.71
C ALA A 35 11.14 -3.00 1.25
N LEU A 36 11.84 -1.92 0.93
CA LEU A 36 11.99 -1.42 -0.45
C LEU A 36 12.69 -2.46 -1.33
N ALA A 37 13.84 -2.99 -0.91
CA ALA A 37 14.57 -3.99 -1.68
C ALA A 37 13.72 -5.25 -1.98
N ARG A 38 12.87 -5.68 -1.03
CA ARG A 38 11.93 -6.79 -1.26
C ARG A 38 10.80 -6.43 -2.21
N LEU A 39 10.32 -5.19 -2.19
CA LEU A 39 9.29 -4.72 -3.12
C LEU A 39 9.86 -4.61 -4.53
N GLU A 40 11.08 -4.11 -4.68
CA GLU A 40 11.81 -4.05 -5.96
C GLU A 40 11.98 -5.45 -6.55
N ASP A 41 12.49 -6.42 -5.78
CA ASP A 41 12.62 -7.82 -6.23
C ASP A 41 11.27 -8.45 -6.63
N ALA A 42 10.22 -8.17 -5.85
CA ALA A 42 8.88 -8.65 -6.18
C ALA A 42 8.33 -8.03 -7.47
N LEU A 43 8.59 -6.74 -7.72
CA LEU A 43 8.19 -6.04 -8.94
C LEU A 43 8.97 -6.57 -10.15
N ASP A 44 10.27 -6.77 -10.04
CA ASP A 44 11.09 -7.32 -11.12
C ASP A 44 10.64 -8.74 -11.50
N ARG A 45 10.34 -9.57 -10.50
CA ARG A 45 9.79 -10.91 -10.73
C ARG A 45 8.42 -10.85 -11.41
N GLN A 46 7.54 -9.93 -11.02
CA GLN A 46 6.25 -9.74 -11.67
C GLN A 46 6.42 -9.27 -13.11
N ALA A 47 7.31 -8.30 -13.37
CA ALA A 47 7.59 -7.80 -14.71
C ALA A 47 8.08 -8.93 -15.64
N LEU A 48 8.97 -9.80 -15.14
CA LEU A 48 9.43 -10.97 -15.88
C LEU A 48 8.29 -11.93 -16.24
N ILE A 49 7.42 -12.25 -15.26
CA ILE A 49 6.28 -13.15 -15.49
C ILE A 49 5.30 -12.54 -16.49
N ILE A 50 4.93 -11.27 -16.32
CA ILE A 50 4.01 -10.55 -17.23
C ILE A 50 4.60 -10.54 -18.63
N ARG A 51 5.88 -10.18 -18.80
CA ARG A 51 6.53 -10.19 -20.12
C ARG A 51 6.54 -11.58 -20.74
N THR A 52 6.80 -12.62 -19.94
CA THR A 52 6.78 -14.00 -20.41
C THR A 52 5.39 -14.41 -20.91
N LEU A 53 4.34 -14.04 -20.18
CA LEU A 53 2.95 -14.28 -20.57
C LEU A 53 2.60 -13.56 -21.88
N LEU A 54 2.94 -12.26 -21.99
CA LEU A 54 2.68 -11.49 -23.21
C LEU A 54 3.38 -12.11 -24.42
N THR A 55 4.66 -12.45 -24.29
CA THR A 55 5.41 -13.11 -25.35
C THR A 55 4.84 -14.49 -25.71
N ALA A 56 4.31 -15.24 -24.73
CA ALA A 56 3.65 -16.51 -25.01
C ALA A 56 2.34 -16.32 -25.79
N CYS A 57 1.54 -15.32 -25.44
CA CYS A 57 0.30 -14.97 -26.14
C CYS A 57 0.56 -14.48 -27.58
N GLU A 58 1.57 -13.63 -27.78
CA GLU A 58 1.99 -13.16 -29.11
C GLU A 58 2.44 -14.34 -29.98
N LYS A 59 3.28 -15.25 -29.45
CA LYS A 59 3.74 -16.45 -30.17
C LYS A 59 2.60 -17.40 -30.51
N ALA A 60 1.56 -17.46 -29.68
CA ALA A 60 0.35 -18.24 -29.94
C ALA A 60 -0.62 -17.54 -30.90
N GLY A 61 -0.34 -16.29 -31.32
CA GLY A 61 -1.19 -15.52 -32.22
C GLY A 61 -2.51 -15.05 -31.59
N ILE A 62 -2.57 -14.93 -30.25
CA ILE A 62 -3.78 -14.49 -29.53
C ILE A 62 -4.04 -13.00 -29.77
N PHE A 63 -2.99 -12.19 -29.71
CA PHE A 63 -3.02 -10.76 -30.01
C PHE A 63 -1.68 -10.31 -30.57
N ASN A 64 -1.67 -9.14 -31.21
CA ASN A 64 -0.45 -8.40 -31.54
C ASN A 64 -0.26 -7.19 -30.60
N GLU A 65 0.89 -6.52 -30.72
CA GLU A 65 1.27 -5.41 -29.85
C GLU A 65 0.28 -4.23 -29.90
N ASP A 66 -0.29 -3.95 -31.08
CA ASP A 66 -1.26 -2.86 -31.26
C ASP A 66 -2.59 -3.18 -30.57
N GLN A 67 -3.10 -4.40 -30.75
CA GLN A 67 -4.30 -4.88 -30.07
C GLN A 67 -4.13 -4.88 -28.54
N PHE A 68 -2.95 -5.23 -28.05
CA PHE A 68 -2.67 -5.18 -26.62
C PHE A 68 -2.66 -3.73 -26.08
N ARG A 69 -2.08 -2.78 -26.82
CA ARG A 69 -2.11 -1.35 -26.44
C ARG A 69 -3.54 -0.79 -26.37
N GLU A 70 -4.37 -1.14 -27.34
CA GLU A 70 -5.78 -0.76 -27.33
C GLU A 70 -6.50 -1.33 -26.11
N LEU A 71 -6.29 -2.62 -25.81
CA LEU A 71 -6.89 -3.28 -24.65
C LEU A 71 -6.45 -2.66 -23.32
N VAL A 72 -5.17 -2.30 -23.18
CA VAL A 72 -4.68 -1.60 -21.98
C VAL A 72 -5.40 -0.26 -21.79
N THR A 73 -5.62 0.47 -22.88
CA THR A 73 -6.34 1.75 -22.85
C THR A 73 -7.81 1.56 -22.47
N GLU A 74 -8.47 0.55 -23.05
CA GLU A 74 -9.86 0.20 -22.71
C GLU A 74 -10.01 -0.18 -21.23
N VAL A 75 -9.09 -1.02 -20.72
CA VAL A 75 -9.09 -1.45 -19.32
C VAL A 75 -8.82 -0.28 -18.38
N ASP A 76 -7.89 0.63 -18.68
CA ASP A 76 -7.63 1.83 -17.86
C ASP A 76 -8.86 2.75 -17.84
N LEU A 77 -9.55 2.89 -18.97
CA LEU A 77 -10.78 3.69 -19.05
C LEU A 77 -11.99 3.04 -18.36
N SER A 78 -11.98 1.72 -18.14
CA SER A 78 -13.11 0.96 -17.57
C SER A 78 -13.42 1.28 -16.10
N ASP A 79 -12.49 1.92 -15.38
CA ASP A 79 -12.72 2.38 -14.00
C ASP A 79 -13.17 3.86 -13.92
N GLY A 80 -13.31 4.52 -15.07
CA GLY A 80 -13.75 5.90 -15.21
C GLY A 80 -12.65 6.95 -15.10
N ARG A 81 -11.37 6.58 -15.00
CA ARG A 81 -10.22 7.52 -15.00
C ARG A 81 -9.00 6.95 -15.71
N LEU A 82 -8.49 7.70 -16.70
CA LEU A 82 -7.18 7.44 -17.30
C LEU A 82 -6.05 7.88 -16.34
N ASP A 83 -5.80 7.11 -15.29
CA ASP A 83 -4.75 7.40 -14.30
C ASP A 83 -3.63 6.35 -14.24
N GLY A 84 -3.67 5.35 -15.13
CA GLY A 84 -2.68 4.27 -15.21
C GLY A 84 -2.76 3.30 -14.03
N LYS A 85 -3.86 3.31 -13.26
CA LYS A 85 -4.06 2.44 -12.11
C LYS A 85 -5.40 1.76 -12.23
N TYR A 86 -5.37 0.45 -12.38
CA TYR A 86 -6.58 -0.35 -12.26
C TYR A 86 -7.18 -0.24 -10.84
N LYS A 87 -8.28 0.51 -10.70
CA LYS A 87 -9.10 0.49 -9.49
C LYS A 87 -10.28 -0.43 -9.76
N PRO A 88 -10.33 -1.65 -9.17
CA PRO A 88 -11.55 -2.44 -9.25
C PRO A 88 -12.70 -1.58 -8.69
N GLN A 89 -13.78 -1.45 -9.47
CA GLN A 89 -14.93 -0.51 -9.36
C GLN A 89 -15.63 -0.40 -7.98
N GLN A 90 -15.11 -1.03 -6.95
CA GLN A 90 -15.66 -1.10 -5.62
C GLN A 90 -15.14 0.09 -4.79
N GLY A 91 -15.74 1.25 -5.05
CA GLY A 91 -15.59 2.45 -4.23
C GLY A 91 -16.12 2.25 -2.80
N PRO A 92 -15.89 3.23 -1.91
CA PRO A 92 -16.35 3.18 -0.52
C PRO A 92 -17.87 2.94 -0.42
N GLN A 93 -18.30 2.13 0.56
CA GLN A 93 -19.73 1.83 0.75
C GLN A 93 -20.35 2.76 1.79
N GLY A 94 -21.52 3.33 1.49
CA GLY A 94 -22.30 4.08 2.47
C GLY A 94 -23.02 3.13 3.43
N CYS A 95 -23.00 3.43 4.73
CA CYS A 95 -23.80 2.69 5.69
C CYS A 95 -25.29 3.04 5.52
N PRO A 96 -26.20 2.05 5.34
CA PRO A 96 -27.63 2.32 5.19
C PRO A 96 -28.26 2.90 6.46
N ASN A 97 -27.64 2.70 7.63
CA ASN A 97 -28.18 3.19 8.90
C ASN A 97 -27.74 4.63 9.23
N CYS A 98 -26.46 4.96 9.04
CA CYS A 98 -25.94 6.28 9.44
C CYS A 98 -25.44 7.16 8.28
N GLY A 99 -25.49 6.67 7.04
CA GLY A 99 -25.03 7.38 5.83
C GLY A 99 -23.52 7.57 5.73
N LYS A 100 -22.74 7.21 6.76
CA LYS A 100 -21.28 7.39 6.75
C LYS A 100 -20.59 6.36 5.87
N THR A 101 -19.53 6.81 5.23
CA THR A 101 -18.71 6.02 4.32
C THR A 101 -17.81 5.04 5.06
N ASN A 102 -17.85 3.77 4.67
CA ASN A 102 -17.04 2.71 5.23
C ASN A 102 -16.11 2.11 4.17
N GLY A 103 -15.04 1.47 4.66
CA GLY A 103 -14.12 0.73 3.83
C GLY A 103 -14.83 -0.41 3.08
N LYS A 104 -14.30 -0.73 1.90
CA LYS A 104 -14.81 -1.75 0.96
C LYS A 104 -15.08 -3.13 1.59
N ARG A 105 -14.28 -3.54 2.58
CA ARG A 105 -14.38 -4.85 3.26
C ARG A 105 -14.96 -4.75 4.68
N ALA A 106 -15.50 -3.60 5.05
CA ALA A 106 -16.08 -3.42 6.38
C ALA A 106 -17.34 -4.29 6.49
N MET A 107 -17.30 -5.30 7.36
CA MET A 107 -18.47 -6.14 7.70
C MET A 107 -19.43 -5.41 8.65
N LYS A 108 -18.91 -4.41 9.37
CA LYS A 108 -19.67 -3.54 10.28
C LYS A 108 -19.27 -2.10 10.05
N CYS A 109 -20.22 -1.19 10.20
CA CYS A 109 -19.96 0.23 10.13
C CYS A 109 -19.02 0.64 11.27
N MET A 110 -17.89 1.27 10.94
CA MET A 110 -16.92 1.75 11.92
C MET A 110 -17.48 2.83 12.85
N TYR A 111 -18.60 3.47 12.45
CA TYR A 111 -19.20 4.57 13.19
C TYR A 111 -20.41 4.16 14.03
N CYS A 112 -21.34 3.40 13.46
CA CYS A 112 -22.58 3.04 14.15
C CYS A 112 -22.70 1.55 14.48
N GLY A 113 -21.73 0.72 14.08
CA GLY A 113 -21.73 -0.72 14.38
C GLY A 113 -22.73 -1.56 13.59
N ALA A 114 -23.58 -0.96 12.74
CA ALA A 114 -24.52 -1.69 11.90
C ALA A 114 -23.80 -2.67 10.97
N VAL A 115 -24.38 -3.85 10.77
CA VAL A 115 -23.87 -4.83 9.80
C VAL A 115 -24.02 -4.24 8.40
N LEU A 116 -22.96 -4.31 7.61
CA LEU A 116 -22.97 -3.89 6.22
C LEU A 116 -23.14 -5.13 5.35
N GLU A 117 -24.04 -5.07 4.38
CA GLU A 117 -24.26 -6.16 3.43
C GLU A 117 -22.97 -6.43 2.63
N PRO A 118 -22.48 -7.67 2.54
CA PRO A 118 -21.39 -8.02 1.65
C PRO A 118 -21.83 -7.73 0.21
N ARG A 119 -21.13 -6.85 -0.51
CA ARG A 119 -21.37 -6.71 -1.95
C ARG A 119 -20.74 -7.91 -2.65
N ASP A 120 -21.57 -8.64 -3.41
CA ASP A 120 -21.14 -9.76 -4.23
C ASP A 120 -19.94 -9.37 -5.10
N ILE A 121 -18.93 -10.22 -5.04
CA ILE A 121 -17.65 -10.07 -5.73
C ILE A 121 -17.81 -10.82 -7.05
N MET A 122 -18.29 -10.11 -8.08
CA MET A 122 -18.16 -10.55 -9.48
C MET A 122 -17.21 -9.60 -10.21
#